data_AF-A0A0F9CED3-F1
#
_entry.id   AF-A0A0F9CED3-F1
#
_cell.length_a   1.000
_cell.length_b   1.000
_cell.length_c   1.000
_cell.angle_alpha   90.00
_cell.angle_beta   90.00
_cell.angle_gamma   90.00
#
_symmetry.space_group_name_H-M   'P 1'
#
loop_
_entity.id
_entity.type
_entity.pdbx_description
1 polymer ?
#
loop_
_entity_poly.entity_id
_entity_poly.type
_entity_poly.pdbx_seq_one_letter_code
_entity_poly.pdbx_strand_id
1 'polypeptide(L)'
;MLCFLAITAKFSSSSLGKEEVNWIPMPDPTNPYGGGGYAQAAAVEIDSEAFAGKWNLNFFYNSARPDAVLEYESSLTDDEFEELRKQWKQQHGGLGKAHKTAILEGGVKYVQTQMNQKEMDFTKGRRQTRENLMFAFGIPQSVMGVSENVNRANAEAGEYTFARWLIKPRLLRIRNKLNEQLLPMFPKAKGVQLDFDEVVPETSEQKRVLAESGIKSGYMSINESR
;
A
#
# COMPACT_ATOMS: atom_id res chain seq x y z
N MET A 1 -43.85 -9.10 6.81
CA MET A 1 -44.01 -8.15 5.68
C MET A 1 -43.03 -7.00 5.91
N LEU A 2 -41.75 -7.23 5.61
CA LEU A 2 -40.68 -6.23 5.75
C LEU A 2 -40.46 -5.62 4.37
N CYS A 3 -40.91 -4.38 4.20
CA CYS A 3 -40.83 -3.65 2.95
C CYS A 3 -39.38 -3.17 2.76
N PHE A 4 -38.58 -3.95 2.02
CA PHE A 4 -37.32 -3.48 1.46
C PHE A 4 -37.64 -2.46 0.37
N LEU A 5 -37.67 -1.18 0.71
CA LEU A 5 -37.80 -0.09 -0.25
C LEU A 5 -36.49 0.02 -1.04
N ALA A 6 -36.39 -0.73 -2.12
CA ALA A 6 -35.31 -0.60 -3.08
C ALA A 6 -35.41 0.76 -3.77
N ILE A 7 -34.62 1.73 -3.32
CA ILE A 7 -34.41 2.99 -4.04
C ILE A 7 -33.50 2.68 -5.23
N THR A 8 -34.09 2.19 -6.33
CA THR A 8 -33.43 2.14 -7.62
C THR A 8 -33.40 3.54 -8.22
N ALA A 9 -32.42 4.35 -7.83
CA ALA A 9 -32.17 5.65 -8.47
C ALA A 9 -31.52 5.42 -9.84
N LYS A 10 -32.28 5.66 -10.91
CA LYS A 10 -31.75 5.90 -12.26
C LYS A 10 -30.80 7.11 -12.17
N PHE A 11 -29.49 6.89 -12.28
CA PHE A 11 -28.53 7.98 -12.45
C PHE A 11 -28.65 8.54 -13.89
N SER A 12 -29.67 9.36 -14.11
CA SER A 12 -29.62 10.43 -15.11
C SER A 12 -28.66 11.50 -14.58
N SER A 13 -28.03 12.30 -15.45
CA SER A 13 -27.09 13.37 -15.07
C SER A 13 -27.77 14.55 -14.36
N SER A 14 -28.51 14.28 -13.29
CA SER A 14 -29.09 15.27 -12.41
C SER A 14 -27.97 15.86 -11.55
N SER A 15 -27.73 17.16 -11.68
CA SER A 15 -26.85 17.90 -10.78
C SER A 15 -27.43 17.85 -9.36
N LEU A 16 -26.78 17.10 -8.47
CA LEU A 16 -27.14 17.07 -7.06
C LEU A 16 -26.87 18.43 -6.43
N GLY A 17 -27.79 18.88 -5.57
CA GLY A 17 -27.60 20.09 -4.77
C GLY A 17 -26.48 19.90 -3.75
N LYS A 18 -25.82 20.98 -3.33
CA LYS A 18 -24.77 20.94 -2.29
C LYS A 18 -25.27 20.30 -0.98
N GLU A 19 -26.55 20.45 -0.67
CA GLU A 19 -27.15 19.91 0.56
C GLU A 19 -27.51 18.42 0.46
N GLU A 20 -27.49 17.84 -0.75
CA GLU A 20 -27.79 16.42 -0.96
C GLU A 20 -26.54 15.52 -0.86
N VAL A 21 -25.35 16.14 -0.78
CA VAL A 21 -24.06 15.43 -0.79
C VAL A 21 -23.26 15.74 0.47
N ASN A 22 -22.98 14.72 1.27
CA ASN A 22 -22.00 14.82 2.35
C ASN A 22 -20.59 14.65 1.79
N TRP A 23 -19.84 15.75 1.77
CA TRP A 23 -18.48 15.79 1.22
C TRP A 23 -17.44 15.83 2.35
N ILE A 24 -16.61 14.79 2.42
CA ILE A 24 -15.57 14.60 3.45
C ILE A 24 -14.17 14.60 2.80
N PRO A 25 -13.69 15.76 2.30
CA PRO A 25 -12.40 15.84 1.63
C PRO A 25 -11.26 15.66 2.61
N MET A 26 -10.21 14.99 2.13
CA MET A 26 -8.90 14.98 2.80
C MET A 26 -8.22 16.33 2.58
N PRO A 27 -7.57 16.93 3.60
CA PRO A 27 -6.90 18.22 3.43
C PRO A 27 -5.78 18.11 2.38
N ASP A 28 -5.77 19.05 1.44
CA ASP A 28 -4.73 19.22 0.42
C ASP A 28 -4.24 20.68 0.46
N PRO A 29 -2.93 20.93 0.69
CA PRO A 29 -2.40 22.29 0.73
C PRO A 29 -2.41 22.98 -0.64
N THR A 30 -2.44 22.23 -1.75
CA THR A 30 -2.40 22.78 -3.11
C THR A 30 -3.78 23.12 -3.66
N ASN A 31 -4.82 22.43 -3.18
CA ASN A 31 -6.20 22.65 -3.59
C ASN A 31 -7.14 22.74 -2.37
N PRO A 32 -7.50 23.96 -1.93
CA PRO A 32 -8.38 24.17 -0.77
C PRO A 32 -9.80 23.61 -0.93
N TYR A 33 -10.28 23.45 -2.16
CA TYR A 33 -11.64 22.97 -2.45
C TYR A 33 -11.69 21.47 -2.77
N GLY A 34 -10.55 20.91 -3.19
CA GLY A 34 -10.39 19.50 -3.50
C GLY A 34 -10.06 18.66 -2.27
N GLY A 35 -9.92 17.36 -2.51
CA GLY A 35 -9.38 16.44 -1.52
C GLY A 35 -8.16 15.71 -2.06
N GLY A 36 -7.08 15.66 -1.28
CA GLY A 36 -5.86 14.94 -1.63
C GLY A 36 -5.92 13.49 -1.14
N GLY A 37 -5.74 12.52 -2.03
CA GLY A 37 -5.69 11.11 -1.62
C GLY A 37 -4.34 10.73 -1.00
N TYR A 38 -4.32 9.83 -0.01
CA TYR A 38 -3.06 9.31 0.54
C TYR A 38 -2.20 8.62 -0.54
N ALA A 39 -2.85 7.92 -1.49
CA ALA A 39 -2.18 7.28 -2.61
C ALA A 39 -1.50 8.30 -3.56
N GLN A 40 -2.02 9.53 -3.64
CA GLN A 40 -1.41 10.58 -4.45
C GLN A 40 -0.06 11.01 -3.88
N ALA A 41 0.07 11.07 -2.56
CA ALA A 41 1.36 11.36 -1.90
C ALA A 41 2.38 10.23 -2.09
N ALA A 42 1.92 8.99 -2.25
CA ALA A 42 2.74 7.81 -2.47
C ALA A 42 2.86 7.38 -3.94
N ALA A 43 2.39 8.20 -4.90
CA ALA A 43 2.25 7.79 -6.29
C ALA A 43 3.57 7.31 -6.91
N VAL A 44 4.67 8.03 -6.66
CA VAL A 44 6.01 7.69 -7.18
C VAL A 44 6.49 6.33 -6.66
N GLU A 45 6.22 6.01 -5.40
CA GLU A 45 6.61 4.72 -4.79
C GLU A 45 5.75 3.58 -5.32
N ILE A 46 4.44 3.81 -5.49
CA ILE A 46 3.51 2.83 -6.09
C ILE A 46 3.93 2.51 -7.53
N ASP A 47 4.24 3.53 -8.31
CA ASP A 47 4.71 3.37 -9.69
C ASP A 47 6.06 2.65 -9.72
N SER A 48 6.99 3.00 -8.83
CA SER A 48 8.29 2.35 -8.71
C SER A 48 8.16 0.85 -8.41
N GLU A 49 7.27 0.47 -7.49
CA GLU A 49 6.99 -0.93 -7.17
C GLU A 49 6.34 -1.67 -8.36
N ALA A 50 5.42 -0.99 -9.08
CA ALA A 50 4.78 -1.56 -10.26
C ALA A 50 5.79 -1.80 -11.40
N PHE A 51 6.69 -0.84 -11.65
CA PHE A 51 7.76 -0.98 -12.63
C PHE A 51 8.79 -2.02 -12.21
N ALA A 52 9.17 -2.06 -10.93
CA ALA A 52 10.03 -3.11 -10.39
C ALA A 52 9.39 -4.49 -10.61
N GLY A 53 8.12 -4.66 -10.26
CA GLY A 53 7.36 -5.89 -10.50
C GLY A 53 7.36 -6.33 -11.97
N LYS A 54 7.04 -5.40 -12.88
CA LYS A 54 7.08 -5.65 -14.34
C LYS A 54 8.49 -5.99 -14.82
N TRP A 55 9.51 -5.32 -14.29
CA TRP A 55 10.91 -5.59 -14.63
C TRP A 55 11.30 -7.02 -14.22
N ASN A 56 10.89 -7.51 -13.04
CA ASN A 56 11.16 -8.89 -12.64
C ASN A 56 10.43 -9.90 -13.52
N LEU A 57 9.16 -9.62 -13.80
CA LEU A 57 8.36 -10.47 -14.67
C LEU A 57 9.08 -10.61 -16.03
N ASN A 58 9.48 -9.49 -16.62
CA ASN A 58 10.23 -9.46 -17.87
C ASN A 58 11.62 -10.07 -17.76
N PHE A 59 12.29 -9.93 -16.61
CA PHE A 59 13.56 -10.58 -16.33
C PHE A 59 13.44 -12.09 -16.38
N PHE A 60 12.39 -12.67 -15.77
CA PHE A 60 12.12 -14.10 -15.84
C PHE A 60 11.63 -14.55 -17.22
N TYR A 61 10.84 -13.74 -17.94
CA TYR A 61 10.34 -14.10 -19.28
C TYR A 61 11.41 -14.07 -20.37
N ASN A 62 12.29 -13.06 -20.33
CA ASN A 62 13.12 -12.72 -21.48
C ASN A 62 14.63 -12.72 -21.20
N SER A 63 15.09 -12.96 -19.96
CA SER A 63 16.45 -12.62 -19.51
C SER A 63 16.76 -11.19 -19.94
N ALA A 64 16.41 -10.18 -19.13
CA ALA A 64 16.33 -8.76 -19.55
C ALA A 64 17.65 -8.09 -20.00
N ARG A 65 18.69 -8.85 -20.35
CA ARG A 65 19.93 -8.44 -20.98
C ARG A 65 20.37 -9.53 -21.98
N PRO A 66 21.15 -9.18 -23.02
CA PRO A 66 21.90 -10.20 -23.74
C PRO A 66 22.77 -10.95 -22.72
N ASP A 67 22.40 -12.20 -22.39
CA ASP A 67 23.22 -13.08 -21.54
C ASP A 67 24.61 -13.26 -22.14
N ALA A 68 24.71 -13.05 -23.45
CA ALA A 68 25.94 -13.04 -24.20
C ALA A 68 25.96 -12.00 -25.31
N VAL A 69 27.16 -11.51 -25.56
CA VAL A 69 27.50 -10.84 -26.81
C VAL A 69 28.15 -11.89 -27.72
N LEU A 70 27.64 -12.00 -28.95
CA LEU A 70 28.26 -12.78 -30.00
C LEU A 70 29.26 -11.89 -30.71
N GLU A 71 30.55 -12.15 -30.48
CA GLU A 71 31.63 -11.46 -31.17
C GLU A 71 32.00 -12.25 -32.42
N TYR A 72 32.04 -11.58 -33.57
CA TYR A 72 32.36 -12.17 -34.86
C TYR A 72 33.50 -11.37 -35.52
N GLU A 73 34.54 -12.06 -36.00
CA GLU A 73 35.81 -11.42 -36.42
C GLU A 73 35.77 -10.82 -37.85
N SER A 74 34.77 -11.15 -38.68
CA SER A 74 34.64 -10.67 -40.06
C SER A 74 33.33 -9.90 -40.30
N SER A 75 33.14 -9.16 -41.39
CA SER A 75 31.83 -8.54 -41.65
C SER A 75 30.83 -9.58 -42.18
N LEU A 76 29.70 -9.77 -41.50
CA LEU A 76 28.56 -10.56 -42.01
C LEU A 76 27.80 -9.74 -43.06
N THR A 77 27.22 -10.41 -44.05
CA THR A 77 26.21 -9.79 -44.92
C THR A 77 24.87 -9.65 -44.19
N ASP A 78 24.01 -8.70 -44.62
CA ASP A 78 22.74 -8.42 -43.95
C ASP A 78 21.82 -9.65 -43.88
N ASP A 79 21.84 -10.50 -44.91
CA ASP A 79 21.04 -11.74 -44.97
C ASP A 79 21.51 -12.77 -43.93
N GLU A 80 22.82 -12.96 -43.78
CA GLU A 80 23.40 -13.88 -42.79
C GLU A 80 23.13 -13.41 -41.35
N PHE A 81 23.15 -12.10 -41.12
CA PHE A 81 22.82 -11.51 -39.82
C PHE A 81 21.34 -11.74 -39.45
N GLU A 82 20.43 -11.60 -40.41
CA GLU A 82 19.00 -11.81 -40.15
C GLU A 82 18.67 -13.28 -39.87
N GLU A 83 19.33 -14.20 -40.58
CA GLU A 83 19.20 -15.64 -40.35
C GLU A 83 19.75 -16.03 -38.96
N LEU A 84 20.94 -15.54 -38.59
CA LEU A 84 21.54 -15.77 -37.28
C LEU A 84 20.67 -15.20 -36.15
N ARG A 85 20.09 -14.01 -36.34
CA ARG A 85 19.15 -13.41 -35.39
C ARG A 85 17.88 -14.26 -35.22
N LYS A 86 17.35 -14.82 -36.31
CA LYS A 86 16.16 -15.69 -36.29
C LYS A 86 16.44 -17.01 -35.58
N GLN A 87 17.58 -17.64 -35.86
CA GLN A 87 18.03 -18.85 -35.17
C GLN A 87 18.26 -18.59 -33.67
N TRP A 88 18.91 -17.48 -33.33
CA TRP A 88 19.13 -17.07 -31.94
C TRP A 88 17.81 -16.89 -31.18
N LYS A 89 16.84 -16.19 -31.79
CA LYS A 89 15.51 -15.98 -31.20
C LYS A 89 14.73 -17.30 -31.04
N GLN A 90 14.89 -18.26 -31.95
CA GLN A 90 14.28 -19.59 -31.79
C GLN A 90 14.94 -20.43 -30.69
N GLN A 91 16.25 -20.35 -30.51
CA GLN A 91 16.97 -21.14 -29.49
C GLN A 91 16.84 -20.55 -28.09
N HIS A 92 16.82 -19.22 -27.94
CA HIS A 92 16.80 -18.54 -26.64
C HIS A 92 15.46 -17.85 -26.30
N GLY A 93 14.48 -17.85 -27.21
CA GLY A 93 13.16 -17.28 -26.94
C GLY A 93 12.28 -18.19 -26.07
N GLY A 94 11.94 -17.72 -24.86
CA GLY A 94 10.88 -18.26 -24.01
C GLY A 94 11.35 -18.85 -22.67
N LEU A 95 10.41 -18.91 -21.71
CA LEU A 95 10.59 -19.35 -20.31
C LEU A 95 11.32 -20.70 -20.13
N GLY A 96 11.13 -21.65 -21.05
CA GLY A 96 11.74 -22.98 -20.98
C GLY A 96 13.10 -23.12 -21.68
N LYS A 97 13.64 -22.03 -22.24
CA LYS A 97 14.90 -22.03 -23.00
C LYS A 97 15.97 -21.09 -22.43
N ALA A 98 15.67 -20.43 -21.31
CA ALA A 98 16.66 -19.72 -20.53
C ALA A 98 17.81 -20.69 -20.15
N HIS A 99 19.05 -20.22 -20.25
CA HIS A 99 20.27 -20.97 -19.91
C HIS A 99 20.68 -22.13 -20.85
N LYS A 100 20.16 -22.24 -22.07
CA LYS A 100 20.72 -23.19 -23.05
C LYS A 100 22.08 -22.70 -23.58
N THR A 101 23.06 -23.61 -23.65
CA THR A 101 24.36 -23.33 -24.28
C THR A 101 24.21 -23.29 -25.80
N ALA A 102 24.54 -22.15 -26.42
CA ALA A 102 24.56 -22.02 -27.87
C ALA A 102 25.82 -22.70 -28.44
N ILE A 103 25.64 -23.55 -29.45
CA ILE A 103 26.73 -24.04 -30.29
C ILE A 103 26.79 -23.11 -31.49
N LEU A 104 27.94 -22.48 -31.71
CA LEU A 104 28.14 -21.48 -32.76
C LEU A 104 29.22 -21.99 -33.72
N GLU A 105 28.93 -21.97 -35.01
CA GLU A 105 29.88 -22.33 -36.07
C GLU A 105 30.60 -21.07 -36.59
N GLY A 106 31.86 -21.18 -37.06
CA GLY A 106 32.55 -20.08 -37.74
C GLY A 106 33.36 -19.10 -36.87
N GLY A 107 33.84 -19.50 -35.69
CA GLY A 107 34.75 -18.67 -34.88
C GLY A 107 34.06 -17.64 -33.97
N VAL A 108 32.74 -17.74 -33.79
CA VAL A 108 31.99 -16.83 -32.92
C VAL A 108 32.34 -17.06 -31.45
N LYS A 109 32.75 -16.02 -30.74
CA LYS A 109 33.06 -16.10 -29.32
C LYS A 109 31.83 -15.74 -28.48
N TYR A 110 31.43 -16.67 -27.61
CA TYR A 110 30.41 -16.43 -26.59
C TYR A 110 31.03 -15.73 -25.39
N VAL A 111 30.72 -14.44 -25.20
CA VAL A 111 31.15 -13.69 -24.01
C VAL A 111 29.97 -13.56 -23.06
N GLN A 112 29.98 -14.33 -21.97
CA GLN A 112 28.95 -14.25 -20.94
C GLN A 112 29.09 -12.95 -20.15
N THR A 113 28.04 -12.13 -20.14
CA THR A 113 28.03 -10.93 -19.31
C THR A 113 27.69 -11.33 -17.88
N GLN A 114 28.69 -11.44 -17.00
CA GLN A 114 28.43 -11.88 -15.62
C GLN A 114 27.53 -10.91 -14.85
N MET A 115 26.48 -11.46 -14.25
CA MET A 115 25.60 -10.76 -13.29
C MET A 115 25.49 -11.59 -12.02
N ASN A 116 26.28 -11.28 -11.00
CA ASN A 116 26.23 -12.01 -9.72
C ASN A 116 25.78 -11.15 -8.51
N GLN A 117 25.57 -9.84 -8.67
CA GLN A 117 25.25 -8.93 -7.54
C GLN A 117 23.80 -8.43 -7.50
N LYS A 118 22.99 -8.66 -8.55
CA LYS A 118 21.71 -7.93 -8.71
C LYS A 118 20.52 -8.52 -7.95
N GLU A 119 20.57 -9.81 -7.59
CA GLU A 119 19.44 -10.50 -6.95
C GLU A 119 19.27 -10.13 -5.46
N MET A 120 20.38 -9.91 -4.74
CA MET A 120 20.33 -9.53 -3.32
C MET A 120 19.84 -8.09 -3.13
N ASP A 121 20.21 -7.16 -4.02
CA ASP A 121 19.75 -5.78 -3.98
C ASP A 121 18.27 -5.64 -4.35
N PHE A 122 17.75 -6.56 -5.18
CA PHE A 122 16.36 -6.53 -5.58
C PHE A 122 15.39 -6.77 -4.41
N THR A 123 15.65 -7.80 -3.61
CA THR A 123 14.81 -8.13 -2.44
C THR A 123 14.86 -7.02 -1.40
N LYS A 124 16.04 -6.41 -1.19
CA LYS A 124 16.20 -5.25 -0.29
C LYS A 124 15.44 -4.02 -0.80
N GLY A 125 15.53 -3.73 -2.11
CA GLY A 125 14.80 -2.64 -2.74
C GLY A 125 13.29 -2.74 -2.55
N ARG A 126 12.71 -3.92 -2.76
CA ARG A 126 11.27 -4.14 -2.51
C ARG A 126 10.87 -3.97 -1.05
N ARG A 127 11.70 -4.46 -0.11
CA ARG A 127 11.45 -4.27 1.32
C ARG A 127 11.41 -2.77 1.65
N GLN A 128 12.37 -2.00 1.14
CA GLN A 128 12.42 -0.55 1.33
C GLN A 128 11.18 0.16 0.74
N THR A 129 10.81 -0.15 -0.50
CA THR A 129 9.62 0.47 -1.13
C THR A 129 8.34 0.14 -0.38
N ARG A 130 8.19 -1.11 0.11
CA ARG A 130 7.07 -1.51 0.96
C ARG A 130 7.04 -0.71 2.27
N GLU A 131 8.18 -0.51 2.91
CA GLU A 131 8.28 0.30 4.13
C GLU A 131 7.92 1.76 3.88
N ASN A 132 8.45 2.36 2.80
CA ASN A 132 8.10 3.72 2.39
C ASN A 132 6.59 3.87 2.18
N LEU A 133 5.95 2.89 1.52
CA LEU A 133 4.50 2.88 1.30
C LEU A 133 3.74 2.80 2.63
N MET A 134 4.15 1.92 3.55
CA MET A 134 3.53 1.81 4.89
C MET A 134 3.63 3.13 5.66
N PHE A 135 4.79 3.80 5.60
CA PHE A 135 4.99 5.10 6.22
C PHE A 135 4.09 6.17 5.61
N ALA A 136 3.93 6.19 4.28
CA ALA A 136 3.02 7.14 3.61
C ALA A 136 1.56 6.98 4.06
N PHE A 137 1.11 5.75 4.36
CA PHE A 137 -0.22 5.50 4.91
C PHE A 137 -0.30 5.63 6.45
N GLY A 138 0.83 5.80 7.13
CA GLY A 138 0.93 5.87 8.59
C GLY A 138 0.65 4.55 9.30
N ILE A 139 0.83 3.42 8.62
CA ILE A 139 0.57 2.08 9.17
C ILE A 139 1.86 1.50 9.76
N PRO A 140 1.92 1.18 11.06
CA PRO A 140 3.09 0.55 11.66
C PRO A 140 3.33 -0.85 11.10
N GLN A 141 4.61 -1.24 10.98
CA GLN A 141 5.00 -2.58 10.50
C GLN A 141 4.50 -3.70 11.42
N SER A 142 4.34 -3.44 12.72
CA SER A 142 3.83 -4.40 13.70
C SER A 142 2.40 -4.82 13.40
N VAL A 143 1.55 -3.89 12.97
CA VAL A 143 0.13 -4.15 12.62
C VAL A 143 0.03 -4.95 11.32
N MET A 144 0.96 -4.73 10.38
CA MET A 144 0.98 -5.45 9.09
C MET A 144 1.56 -6.87 9.19
N GLY A 145 2.08 -7.29 10.35
CA GLY A 145 2.70 -8.61 10.54
C GLY A 145 3.99 -8.80 9.74
N VAL A 146 4.65 -7.69 9.36
CA VAL A 146 5.82 -7.69 8.47
C VAL A 146 7.14 -7.72 9.23
N SER A 147 7.11 -7.46 10.54
CA SER A 147 8.32 -7.50 11.37
C SER A 147 8.72 -8.93 11.71
N GLU A 148 10.00 -9.24 11.51
CA GLU A 148 10.59 -10.57 11.72
C GLU A 148 10.75 -10.91 13.22
N ASN A 149 10.67 -9.92 14.13
CA ASN A 149 10.86 -10.09 15.59
C ASN A 149 9.81 -9.31 16.41
N VAL A 150 8.52 -9.64 16.23
CA VAL A 150 7.45 -9.02 17.04
C VAL A 150 7.27 -9.78 18.36
N ASN A 151 7.71 -9.18 19.46
CA ASN A 151 7.25 -9.59 20.79
C ASN A 151 5.82 -9.04 21.02
N ARG A 152 5.01 -9.73 21.84
CA ARG A 152 3.64 -9.33 22.18
C ARG A 152 3.56 -7.87 22.67
N ALA A 153 4.50 -7.46 23.52
CA ALA A 153 4.56 -6.07 24.01
C ALA A 153 4.74 -5.04 22.87
N ASN A 154 5.51 -5.38 21.83
CA ASN A 154 5.73 -4.51 20.67
C ASN A 154 4.50 -4.47 19.75
N ALA A 155 3.76 -5.57 19.66
CA ALA A 155 2.48 -5.62 18.93
C ALA A 155 1.44 -4.72 19.60
N GLU A 156 1.21 -4.89 20.90
CA GLU A 156 0.24 -4.10 21.68
C GLU A 156 0.58 -2.60 21.65
N ALA A 157 1.85 -2.23 21.81
CA ALA A 157 2.29 -0.84 21.68
C ALA A 157 2.09 -0.28 20.27
N GLY A 158 2.26 -1.12 19.25
CA GLY A 158 2.01 -0.79 17.84
C GLY A 158 0.54 -0.52 17.56
N GLU A 159 -0.35 -1.39 18.04
CA GLU A 159 -1.80 -1.23 17.93
C GLU A 159 -2.29 0.04 18.65
N TYR A 160 -1.78 0.30 19.86
CA TYR A 160 -2.07 1.53 20.58
C TYR A 160 -1.69 2.79 19.78
N THR A 161 -0.46 2.81 19.26
CA THR A 161 0.07 3.94 18.47
C THR A 161 -0.75 4.13 17.19
N PHE A 162 -1.09 3.05 16.50
CA PHE A 162 -1.92 3.07 15.30
C PHE A 162 -3.33 3.60 15.57
N ALA A 163 -4.00 3.12 16.63
CA ALA A 163 -5.33 3.56 17.00
C ALA A 163 -5.35 5.05 17.40
N ARG A 164 -4.36 5.47 18.22
CA ARG A 164 -4.28 6.84 18.73
C ARG A 164 -3.95 7.87 17.66
N TRP A 165 -2.97 7.59 16.80
CA TRP A 165 -2.45 8.59 15.85
C TRP A 165 -3.10 8.52 14.47
N LEU A 166 -3.61 7.36 14.04
CA LEU A 166 -4.20 7.21 12.71
C LEU A 166 -5.72 7.07 12.76
N ILE A 167 -6.25 6.14 13.54
CA ILE A 167 -7.68 5.81 13.53
C ILE A 167 -8.49 6.94 14.18
N LYS A 168 -8.13 7.35 15.40
CA LYS A 168 -8.88 8.36 16.16
C LYS A 168 -9.01 9.69 15.40
N PRO A 169 -7.94 10.29 14.82
CA PRO A 169 -8.10 11.53 14.06
C PRO A 169 -8.97 11.38 12.81
N ARG A 170 -8.92 10.23 12.12
CA ARG A 170 -9.77 9.96 10.96
C ARG A 170 -11.24 9.85 11.35
N LEU A 171 -11.54 9.15 12.46
CA LEU A 171 -12.89 9.06 13.00
C LEU A 171 -13.41 10.41 13.48
N LEU A 172 -12.58 11.21 14.17
CA LEU A 172 -12.93 12.57 14.57
C LEU A 172 -13.29 13.45 13.36
N ARG A 173 -12.55 13.34 12.26
CA ARG A 173 -12.86 14.09 11.03
C ARG A 173 -14.22 13.68 10.45
N ILE A 174 -14.49 12.38 10.35
CA ILE A 174 -15.76 11.86 9.85
C ILE A 174 -16.90 12.29 10.77
N ARG A 175 -16.73 12.12 12.08
CA ARG A 175 -17.67 12.53 13.13
C ARG A 175 -18.01 14.01 13.02
N ASN A 176 -16.99 14.88 12.95
CA ASN A 176 -17.19 16.32 12.88
C ASN A 176 -17.96 16.70 11.60
N LYS A 177 -17.67 16.07 10.46
CA LYS A 177 -18.42 16.33 9.21
C LYS A 177 -19.86 15.82 9.25
N LEU A 178 -20.10 14.66 9.85
CA LEU A 178 -21.46 14.16 10.08
C LEU A 178 -22.23 15.10 11.02
N ASN A 179 -21.61 15.59 12.09
CA ASN A 179 -22.26 16.54 13.00
C ASN A 179 -22.53 17.90 12.34
N GLU A 180 -21.65 18.36 11.44
CA GLU A 180 -21.81 19.62 10.72
C GLU A 180 -22.89 19.55 9.63
N GLN A 181 -22.94 18.47 8.85
CA GLN A 181 -23.80 18.37 7.67
C GLN A 181 -25.08 17.56 7.90
N LEU A 182 -25.00 16.46 8.65
CA LEU A 182 -26.12 15.52 8.80
C LEU A 182 -27.05 15.92 9.95
N LEU A 183 -26.52 16.29 11.12
CA LEU A 183 -27.37 16.60 12.28
C LEU A 183 -28.36 17.76 12.05
N PRO A 184 -28.01 18.87 11.38
CA PRO A 184 -28.96 19.96 11.13
C PRO A 184 -30.18 19.54 10.29
N MET A 185 -30.06 18.45 9.51
CA MET A 185 -31.18 17.91 8.72
C MET A 185 -32.24 17.22 9.60
N PHE A 186 -31.95 16.96 10.88
CA PHE A 186 -32.87 16.29 11.81
C PHE A 186 -33.31 17.25 12.94
N PRO A 187 -34.46 17.95 12.79
CA PRO A 187 -34.93 18.94 13.77
C PRO A 187 -35.18 18.38 15.18
N LYS A 188 -35.39 17.06 15.29
CA LYS A 188 -35.62 16.34 16.55
C LYS A 188 -34.32 16.03 17.31
N ALA A 189 -33.15 16.14 16.67
CA ALA A 189 -31.85 15.83 17.25
C ALA A 189 -31.15 17.06 17.87
N LYS A 190 -31.90 18.11 18.23
CA LYS A 190 -31.33 19.30 18.88
C LYS A 190 -30.72 18.91 20.23
N GLY A 191 -29.42 19.18 20.39
CA GLY A 191 -28.66 18.85 21.61
C GLY A 191 -28.05 17.45 21.63
N VAL A 192 -28.17 16.68 20.54
CA VAL A 192 -27.52 15.37 20.38
C VAL A 192 -26.29 15.54 19.50
N GLN A 193 -25.19 14.87 19.85
CA GLN A 193 -23.98 14.80 19.04
C GLN A 193 -23.76 13.34 18.63
N LEU A 194 -23.41 13.09 17.36
CA LEU A 194 -22.89 11.79 16.96
C LEU A 194 -21.46 11.68 17.49
N ASP A 195 -21.19 10.61 18.22
CA ASP A 195 -19.85 10.24 18.65
C ASP A 195 -19.61 8.75 18.40
N PHE A 196 -18.37 8.32 18.56
CA PHE A 196 -17.96 6.92 18.42
C PHE A 196 -17.32 6.44 19.73
N ASP A 197 -17.40 5.14 19.98
CA ASP A 197 -16.78 4.53 21.15
C ASP A 197 -15.25 4.68 21.11
N GLU A 198 -14.60 4.80 22.26
CA GLU A 198 -13.15 4.97 22.32
C GLU A 198 -12.44 3.77 21.68
N VAL A 199 -11.75 4.03 20.56
CA VAL A 199 -11.06 3.01 19.75
C VAL A 199 -9.64 2.73 20.20
N VAL A 200 -9.08 3.57 21.08
CA VAL A 200 -7.72 3.39 21.57
C VAL A 200 -7.73 2.26 22.60
N PRO A 201 -7.00 1.15 22.37
CA PRO A 201 -6.99 0.03 23.29
C PRO A 201 -6.30 0.46 24.58
N GLU A 202 -7.06 0.51 25.67
CA GLU A 202 -6.52 0.64 27.01
C GLU A 202 -6.34 -0.75 27.59
N THR A 203 -5.13 -1.08 28.02
CA THR A 203 -4.87 -2.39 28.64
C THR A 203 -5.70 -2.49 29.92
N SER A 204 -6.34 -3.65 30.14
CA SER A 204 -7.06 -3.93 31.39
C SER A 204 -6.20 -3.71 32.64
N GLU A 205 -4.89 -3.93 32.53
CA GLU A 205 -3.91 -3.64 33.58
C GLU A 205 -3.80 -2.14 33.87
N GLN A 206 -3.77 -1.28 32.85
CA GLN A 206 -3.73 0.17 33.04
C GLN A 206 -5.00 0.67 33.73
N LYS A 207 -6.18 0.14 33.32
CA LYS A 207 -7.46 0.43 33.99
C LYS A 207 -7.46 -0.04 35.45
N ARG A 208 -6.95 -1.24 35.73
CA ARG A 208 -6.84 -1.77 37.10
C ARG A 208 -5.90 -0.96 37.97
N VAL A 209 -4.72 -0.60 37.48
CA VAL A 209 -3.74 0.20 38.21
C VAL A 209 -4.30 1.60 38.50
N LEU A 210 -4.98 2.21 37.53
CA LEU A 210 -5.57 3.53 37.70
C LEU A 210 -6.74 3.51 38.70
N ALA A 211 -7.60 2.49 38.64
CA ALA A 211 -8.67 2.27 39.60
C ALA A 211 -8.12 2.02 41.02
N GLU A 212 -7.09 1.17 41.16
CA GLU A 212 -6.46 0.87 42.45
C GLU A 212 -5.78 2.12 43.05
N SER A 213 -5.06 2.88 42.23
CA SER A 213 -4.45 4.16 42.63
C SER A 213 -5.50 5.19 43.06
N GLY A 214 -6.62 5.28 42.33
CA GLY A 214 -7.73 6.18 42.61
C GLY A 214 -8.44 5.89 43.92
N ILE A 215 -8.71 4.61 44.19
CA ILE A 215 -9.31 4.15 45.45
C ILE A 215 -8.32 4.36 46.61
N LYS A 216 -7.04 4.02 46.41
CA LYS A 216 -6.01 4.12 47.47
C LYS A 216 -5.66 5.56 47.84
N SER A 217 -5.67 6.45 46.86
CA SER A 217 -5.40 7.89 47.05
C SER A 217 -6.66 8.66 47.47
N GLY A 218 -7.84 8.03 47.44
CA GLY A 218 -9.10 8.59 47.92
C GLY A 218 -9.74 9.64 47.00
N TYR A 219 -9.24 9.82 45.76
CA TYR A 219 -9.81 10.76 44.79
C TYR A 219 -10.89 10.12 43.90
N MET A 220 -11.12 8.81 43.99
CA MET A 220 -12.12 8.09 43.22
C MET A 220 -12.92 7.16 44.11
N SER A 221 -14.25 7.19 43.98
CA SER A 221 -15.13 6.26 44.69
C SER A 221 -15.17 4.89 44.00
N ILE A 222 -15.49 3.82 44.74
CA ILE A 222 -15.60 2.45 44.19
C ILE A 222 -16.64 2.35 43.05
N ASN A 223 -17.64 3.23 43.05
CA ASN A 223 -18.67 3.28 42.01
C ASN A 223 -18.20 4.00 40.73
N GLU A 224 -17.24 4.92 40.83
CA GLU A 224 -16.64 5.60 39.67
C GLU A 224 -15.52 4.78 39.01
N SER A 225 -14.91 3.85 39.75
CA SER A 225 -13.84 2.99 39.24
C SER A 225 -14.34 1.74 38.48
N ARG A 226 -15.66 1.57 38.33
CA ARG A 226 -16.31 0.38 37.77
C ARG A 226 -16.57 0.46 36.27
#